data_AF-A0A1W1D256-F1
#
_entry.id   AF-A0A1W1D256-F1
#
_cell.length_a   1.000
_cell.length_b   1.000
_cell.length_c   1.000
_cell.angle_alpha   90.00
_cell.angle_beta   90.00
_cell.angle_gamma   90.00
#
_symmetry.space_group_name_H-M   'P 1'
#
loop_
_entity.id
_entity.type
_entity.pdbx_description
1 polymer ?
#
loop_
_entity_poly.entity_id
_entity_poly.type
_entity_poly.pdbx_seq_one_letter_code
_entity_poly.pdbx_strand_id
1 'polypeptide(L)'
;MAVASLLKKIELQERGFVNHPASKLDEETRINYLRGIALIANEDNDISKNEIEYLDILIKSLHLSHQQIKDILHFVKHPKAKSVYEIILTFQSNPVKYNFLLDSLAIADVDGHLDDEEEDLIEEYVSLLQITPQESEELYQIFHYLKKKEAEKLVELFAKSQFFKEEDFEYLINYYKLNLHIAKNFKRTDIKAFSFDFIKPHIRHGGLRDADELATHPINNFQFCLFLNAMYARELIEFDAENNIIATANKKLVLSKHNIHIQFKNNLFQPKRFTKKERLVYVSFNGALMFVEWLNELLDTQYKVTEIQSDKYDNLSVEEFHQYLVDGELYIQNGEYMTKTVKKGLLSLISHKKVELNYSSEHTCFRIMRKSSQN
;
A
#
# COMPACT_ATOMS: atom_id res chain seq x y z
N MET A 1 -16.71 -21.92 4.80
CA MET A 1 -16.28 -20.55 5.13
C MET A 1 -15.92 -20.48 6.60
N ALA A 2 -14.83 -19.82 6.97
CA ALA A 2 -14.40 -19.71 8.37
C ALA A 2 -15.24 -18.67 9.12
N VAL A 3 -15.45 -18.83 10.43
CA VAL A 3 -16.23 -17.87 11.25
C VAL A 3 -15.65 -16.45 11.18
N ALA A 4 -14.32 -16.32 11.12
CA ALA A 4 -13.66 -15.02 10.97
C ALA A 4 -13.98 -14.31 9.63
N SER A 5 -14.13 -15.06 8.53
CA SER A 5 -14.51 -14.45 7.24
C SER A 5 -15.97 -14.00 7.23
N LEU A 6 -16.85 -14.71 7.93
CA LEU A 6 -18.24 -14.32 8.11
C LEU A 6 -18.36 -13.05 8.96
N LEU A 7 -17.60 -12.94 10.05
CA LEU A 7 -17.61 -11.74 10.90
C LEU A 7 -17.10 -10.50 10.16
N LYS A 8 -16.00 -10.62 9.39
CA LYS A 8 -15.51 -9.53 8.54
C LYS A 8 -16.55 -9.09 7.50
N LYS A 9 -17.24 -10.07 6.90
CA LYS A 9 -18.31 -9.80 5.94
C LYS A 9 -19.49 -9.07 6.58
N ILE A 10 -19.95 -9.52 7.75
CA ILE A 10 -21.02 -8.85 8.50
C ILE A 10 -20.59 -7.43 8.89
N GLU A 11 -19.35 -7.23 9.32
CA GLU A 11 -18.83 -5.90 9.64
C GLU A 11 -18.88 -4.96 8.43
N LEU A 12 -18.43 -5.42 7.25
CA LEU A 12 -18.53 -4.68 5.99
C LEU A 12 -19.99 -4.42 5.60
N GLN A 13 -20.89 -5.38 5.80
CA GLN A 13 -22.31 -5.23 5.43
C GLN A 13 -23.13 -4.40 6.41
N GLU A 14 -22.72 -4.28 7.67
CA GLU A 14 -23.45 -3.54 8.70
C GLU A 14 -22.84 -2.15 8.96
N ARG A 15 -21.56 -1.97 8.65
CA ARG A 15 -20.81 -0.72 8.86
C ARG A 15 -20.16 -0.18 7.59
N GLY A 16 -20.32 -0.85 6.46
CA GLY A 16 -19.93 -0.32 5.16
C GLY A 16 -20.74 0.93 4.86
N PHE A 17 -20.03 1.99 4.47
CA PHE A 17 -20.61 3.26 4.02
C PHE A 17 -21.48 4.00 5.04
N VAL A 18 -21.17 3.87 6.34
CA VAL A 18 -21.81 4.70 7.37
C VAL A 18 -21.67 6.18 7.01
N ASN A 19 -22.78 6.94 7.06
CA ASN A 19 -22.87 8.35 6.69
C ASN A 19 -22.61 8.67 5.21
N HIS A 20 -22.85 7.72 4.29
CA HIS A 20 -22.77 7.95 2.85
C HIS A 20 -23.41 9.29 2.43
N PRO A 21 -22.76 10.17 1.65
CA PRO A 21 -23.30 11.50 1.30
C PRO A 21 -24.70 11.44 0.68
N ALA A 22 -24.94 10.48 -0.22
CA ALA A 22 -26.25 10.29 -0.86
C ALA A 22 -27.38 9.87 0.10
N SER A 23 -27.08 9.41 1.33
CA SER A 23 -28.13 9.08 2.33
C SER A 23 -28.99 10.30 2.70
N LYS A 24 -28.45 11.51 2.55
CA LYS A 24 -29.10 12.81 2.85
C LYS A 24 -30.03 13.30 1.75
N LEU A 25 -30.03 12.65 0.58
CA LEU A 25 -30.91 13.02 -0.54
C LEU A 25 -32.37 12.63 -0.22
N ASP A 26 -33.32 13.14 -0.99
CA ASP A 26 -34.69 12.63 -0.94
C ASP A 26 -34.75 11.19 -1.45
N GLU A 27 -35.84 10.49 -1.12
CA GLU A 27 -35.98 9.06 -1.40
C GLU A 27 -35.93 8.73 -2.90
N GLU A 28 -36.55 9.55 -3.75
CA GLU A 28 -36.57 9.34 -5.19
C GLU A 28 -35.16 9.48 -5.77
N THR A 29 -34.44 10.51 -5.35
CA THR A 29 -33.04 10.72 -5.74
C THR A 29 -32.14 9.58 -5.26
N ARG A 30 -32.36 9.04 -4.04
CA ARG A 30 -31.61 7.85 -3.56
C ARG A 30 -31.90 6.60 -4.39
N ILE A 31 -33.15 6.39 -4.80
CA ILE A 31 -33.52 5.27 -5.69
C ILE A 31 -32.84 5.44 -7.05
N ASN A 32 -32.86 6.65 -7.62
CA ASN A 32 -32.21 6.94 -8.90
C ASN A 32 -30.69 6.77 -8.80
N TYR A 33 -30.09 7.11 -7.66
CA TYR A 33 -28.65 6.94 -7.42
C TYR A 33 -28.28 5.45 -7.52
N LEU A 34 -29.03 4.61 -6.82
CA LEU A 34 -28.79 3.17 -6.84
C LEU A 34 -29.13 2.54 -8.20
N ARG A 35 -30.15 3.04 -8.92
CA ARG A 35 -30.43 2.60 -10.30
C ARG A 35 -29.28 2.88 -11.24
N GLY A 36 -28.68 4.08 -11.17
CA GLY A 36 -27.55 4.44 -12.01
C GLY A 36 -26.34 3.52 -11.76
N ILE A 37 -26.01 3.24 -10.51
CA ILE A 37 -24.92 2.32 -10.15
C ILE A 37 -25.23 0.89 -10.59
N ALA A 38 -26.46 0.43 -10.39
CA ALA A 38 -26.86 -0.93 -10.75
C ALA A 38 -26.95 -1.17 -12.27
N LEU A 39 -27.00 -0.11 -13.10
CA LEU A 39 -26.92 -0.25 -14.55
C LEU A 39 -25.52 -0.67 -14.98
N ILE A 40 -24.48 -0.09 -14.37
CA ILE A 40 -23.08 -0.45 -14.63
C ILE A 40 -22.85 -1.92 -14.34
N ALA A 41 -23.25 -2.36 -13.14
CA ALA A 41 -23.12 -3.75 -12.73
C ALA A 41 -23.96 -4.76 -13.54
N ASN A 42 -24.80 -4.30 -14.46
CA ASN A 42 -25.61 -5.13 -15.33
C ASN A 42 -25.33 -4.83 -16.81
N GLU A 43 -24.26 -4.12 -17.14
CA GLU A 43 -23.96 -3.74 -18.53
C GLU A 43 -23.75 -4.99 -19.40
N ASP A 44 -23.06 -5.99 -18.87
CA ASP A 44 -22.83 -7.30 -19.48
C ASP A 44 -24.03 -8.27 -19.40
N ASN A 45 -25.13 -7.84 -18.77
CA ASN A 45 -26.32 -8.63 -18.43
C ASN A 45 -26.13 -9.75 -17.38
N ASP A 46 -25.04 -9.75 -16.60
CA ASP A 46 -24.82 -10.71 -15.52
C ASP A 46 -24.24 -10.06 -14.25
N ILE A 47 -25.10 -9.67 -13.33
CA ILE A 47 -24.66 -9.12 -12.04
C ILE A 47 -24.02 -10.23 -11.19
N SER A 48 -22.71 -10.12 -10.98
CA SER A 48 -21.94 -11.05 -10.16
C SER A 48 -22.33 -10.98 -8.68
N LYS A 49 -21.93 -12.00 -7.94
CA LYS A 49 -22.19 -12.05 -6.49
C LYS A 49 -21.49 -10.91 -5.73
N ASN A 50 -20.32 -10.46 -6.16
CA ASN A 50 -19.58 -9.41 -5.48
C ASN A 50 -20.26 -8.05 -5.67
N GLU A 51 -20.79 -7.78 -6.85
CA GLU A 51 -21.55 -6.56 -7.15
C GLU A 51 -22.88 -6.54 -6.39
N ILE A 52 -23.60 -7.67 -6.31
CA ILE A 52 -24.79 -7.78 -5.46
C ILE A 52 -24.43 -7.44 -4.00
N GLU A 53 -23.32 -7.96 -3.49
CA GLU A 53 -22.86 -7.68 -2.13
C GLU A 53 -22.51 -6.18 -1.93
N TYR A 54 -21.96 -5.53 -2.95
CA TYR A 54 -21.67 -4.09 -2.94
C TYR A 54 -22.97 -3.25 -2.98
N LEU A 55 -23.90 -3.60 -3.86
CA LEU A 55 -25.23 -2.98 -3.92
C LEU A 55 -25.96 -3.11 -2.58
N ASP A 56 -25.89 -4.27 -1.93
CA ASP A 56 -26.49 -4.49 -0.60
C ASP A 56 -25.93 -3.53 0.46
N ILE A 57 -24.63 -3.21 0.41
CA ILE A 57 -24.01 -2.21 1.30
C ILE A 57 -24.58 -0.82 1.01
N LEU A 58 -24.64 -0.43 -0.26
CA LEU A 58 -25.23 0.85 -0.67
C LEU A 58 -26.67 0.97 -0.23
N ILE A 59 -27.51 -0.04 -0.46
CA ILE A 59 -28.92 -0.06 -0.07
C ILE A 59 -29.10 0.25 1.42
N LYS A 60 -28.32 -0.42 2.27
CA LYS A 60 -28.37 -0.19 3.72
C LYS A 60 -27.93 1.22 4.09
N SER A 61 -26.85 1.72 3.48
CA SER A 61 -26.34 3.07 3.72
C SER A 61 -27.29 4.18 3.26
N LEU A 62 -28.07 3.92 2.21
CA LEU A 62 -29.08 4.84 1.66
C LEU A 62 -30.45 4.70 2.34
N HIS A 63 -30.57 3.82 3.34
CA HIS A 63 -31.81 3.56 4.08
C HIS A 63 -32.98 3.16 3.17
N LEU A 64 -32.68 2.39 2.11
CA LEU A 64 -33.69 1.87 1.19
C LEU A 64 -34.21 0.51 1.67
N SER A 65 -35.47 0.23 1.39
CA SER A 65 -36.12 -1.02 1.75
C SER A 65 -35.73 -2.16 0.80
N HIS A 66 -35.74 -3.39 1.31
CA HIS A 66 -35.43 -4.58 0.51
C HIS A 66 -36.42 -4.81 -0.66
N GLN A 67 -37.63 -4.24 -0.57
CA GLN A 67 -38.61 -4.30 -1.66
C GLN A 67 -38.20 -3.41 -2.84
N GLN A 68 -37.64 -2.22 -2.57
CA GLN A 68 -37.14 -1.31 -3.60
C GLN A 68 -35.98 -1.92 -4.41
N ILE A 69 -35.22 -2.85 -3.82
CA ILE A 69 -34.15 -3.60 -4.53
C ILE A 69 -34.72 -4.40 -5.70
N LYS A 70 -35.83 -5.13 -5.48
CA LYS A 70 -36.44 -5.94 -6.54
C LYS A 70 -36.87 -5.06 -7.71
N ASP A 71 -37.36 -3.87 -7.41
CA ASP A 71 -37.78 -2.90 -8.43
C ASP A 71 -36.57 -2.33 -9.19
N ILE A 72 -35.44 -2.13 -8.51
CA ILE A 72 -34.17 -1.71 -9.14
C ILE A 72 -33.59 -2.82 -10.01
N LEU A 73 -33.50 -4.04 -9.50
CA LEU A 73 -33.03 -5.21 -10.26
C LEU A 73 -33.95 -5.53 -11.44
N HIS A 74 -35.24 -5.26 -11.33
CA HIS A 74 -36.17 -5.36 -12.45
C HIS A 74 -35.96 -4.24 -13.48
N PHE A 75 -35.68 -3.02 -13.02
CA PHE A 75 -35.40 -1.87 -13.89
C PHE A 75 -34.15 -2.09 -14.75
N VAL A 76 -33.05 -2.54 -14.16
CA VAL A 76 -31.76 -2.71 -14.88
C VAL A 76 -31.80 -3.79 -15.95
N LYS A 77 -32.68 -4.79 -15.83
CA LYS A 77 -32.89 -5.80 -16.88
C LYS A 77 -33.57 -5.25 -18.14
N HIS A 78 -34.34 -4.16 -18.00
CA HIS A 78 -35.11 -3.57 -19.08
C HIS A 78 -35.04 -2.03 -19.02
N PRO A 79 -33.83 -1.45 -19.15
CA PRO A 79 -33.66 -0.02 -19.01
C PRO A 79 -34.25 0.68 -20.22
N LYS A 80 -34.95 1.79 -19.99
CA LYS A 80 -35.42 2.67 -21.06
C LYS A 80 -34.44 3.83 -21.19
N ALA A 81 -33.88 4.05 -22.38
CA ALA A 81 -32.89 5.09 -22.64
C ALA A 81 -33.27 6.47 -22.05
N LYS A 82 -34.53 6.87 -22.23
CA LYS A 82 -35.05 8.13 -21.65
C LYS A 82 -34.96 8.17 -20.13
N SER A 83 -35.29 7.06 -19.47
CA SER A 83 -35.25 6.96 -18.01
C SER A 83 -33.82 6.94 -17.48
N VAL A 84 -32.89 6.27 -18.17
CA VAL A 84 -31.45 6.32 -17.83
C VAL A 84 -30.95 7.76 -17.91
N TYR A 85 -31.24 8.46 -19.01
CA TYR A 85 -30.84 9.86 -19.17
C TYR A 85 -31.41 10.77 -18.08
N GLU A 86 -32.70 10.64 -17.75
CA GLU A 86 -33.35 11.41 -16.67
C GLU A 86 -32.73 11.14 -15.29
N ILE A 87 -32.36 9.88 -15.00
CA ILE A 87 -31.67 9.50 -13.77
C ILE A 87 -30.34 10.26 -13.65
N ILE A 88 -29.50 10.20 -14.68
CA ILE A 88 -28.16 10.82 -14.64
C ILE A 88 -28.26 12.36 -14.52
N LEU A 89 -29.19 12.98 -15.26
CA LEU A 89 -29.42 14.42 -15.17
C LEU A 89 -29.84 14.90 -13.77
N THR A 90 -30.42 14.03 -12.95
CA THR A 90 -30.80 14.35 -11.57
C THR A 90 -29.58 14.77 -10.73
N PHE A 91 -28.38 14.27 -11.06
CA PHE A 91 -27.16 14.54 -10.30
C PHE A 91 -26.28 15.63 -10.90
N GLN A 92 -26.52 16.04 -12.14
CA GLN A 92 -25.63 16.94 -12.90
C GLN A 92 -25.26 18.23 -12.13
N SER A 93 -26.21 18.80 -11.39
CA SER A 93 -26.05 20.02 -10.58
C SER A 93 -25.78 19.75 -9.09
N ASN A 94 -25.81 18.48 -8.67
CA ASN A 94 -25.64 18.07 -7.28
C ASN A 94 -24.20 17.60 -7.03
N PRO A 95 -23.50 18.07 -5.98
CA PRO A 95 -22.16 17.60 -5.63
C PRO A 95 -22.06 16.08 -5.45
N VAL A 96 -23.17 15.40 -5.16
CA VAL A 96 -23.20 13.93 -5.03
C VAL A 96 -22.81 13.20 -6.32
N LYS A 97 -22.76 13.87 -7.47
CA LYS A 97 -22.27 13.30 -8.74
C LYS A 97 -20.85 12.76 -8.65
N TYR A 98 -20.01 13.34 -7.79
CA TYR A 98 -18.64 12.86 -7.60
C TYR A 98 -18.60 11.56 -6.78
N ASN A 99 -19.45 11.45 -5.76
CA ASN A 99 -19.66 10.19 -5.02
C ASN A 99 -20.25 9.12 -5.93
N PHE A 100 -21.23 9.49 -6.77
CA PHE A 100 -21.83 8.60 -7.75
C PHE A 100 -20.76 8.02 -8.67
N LEU A 101 -19.87 8.86 -9.23
CA LEU A 101 -18.81 8.38 -10.11
C LEU A 101 -17.82 7.43 -9.39
N LEU A 102 -17.42 7.74 -8.15
CA LEU A 102 -16.52 6.85 -7.41
C LEU A 102 -17.19 5.53 -7.03
N ASP A 103 -18.47 5.54 -6.69
CA ASP A 103 -19.21 4.31 -6.40
C ASP A 103 -19.41 3.46 -7.67
N SER A 104 -19.60 4.12 -8.82
CA SER A 104 -19.64 3.51 -10.15
C SER A 104 -18.33 2.82 -10.50
N LEU A 105 -17.19 3.48 -10.28
CA LEU A 105 -15.87 2.87 -10.44
C LEU A 105 -15.65 1.70 -9.47
N ALA A 106 -16.10 1.86 -8.22
CA ALA A 106 -15.92 0.85 -7.18
C ALA A 106 -16.79 -0.38 -7.36
N ILE A 107 -18.00 -0.25 -7.94
CA ILE A 107 -18.83 -1.42 -8.26
C ILE A 107 -18.27 -2.18 -9.46
N ALA A 108 -17.87 -1.48 -10.52
CA ALA A 108 -17.33 -2.10 -11.73
C ALA A 108 -16.06 -2.89 -11.41
N ASP A 109 -15.15 -2.32 -10.62
CA ASP A 109 -13.91 -2.98 -10.23
C ASP A 109 -14.04 -3.98 -9.06
N VAL A 110 -15.24 -4.22 -8.53
CA VAL A 110 -15.41 -4.95 -7.26
C VAL A 110 -14.95 -6.41 -7.35
N ASP A 111 -14.99 -6.99 -8.54
CA ASP A 111 -14.51 -8.35 -8.81
C ASP A 111 -13.00 -8.41 -9.12
N GLY A 112 -12.36 -7.24 -9.26
CA GLY A 112 -10.94 -7.05 -9.49
C GLY A 112 -10.56 -6.77 -10.95
N HIS A 113 -11.53 -6.76 -11.87
CA HIS A 113 -11.36 -6.34 -13.26
C HIS A 113 -12.32 -5.17 -13.55
N LEU A 114 -11.94 -4.28 -14.46
CA LEU A 114 -12.82 -3.25 -14.99
C LEU A 114 -12.95 -3.57 -16.47
N ASP A 115 -14.16 -3.84 -16.92
CA ASP A 115 -14.42 -4.32 -18.25
C ASP A 115 -14.53 -3.12 -19.22
N ASP A 116 -14.10 -3.29 -20.47
CA ASP A 116 -14.10 -2.18 -21.46
C ASP A 116 -15.52 -1.57 -21.61
N GLU A 117 -16.58 -2.40 -21.53
CA GLU A 117 -17.99 -1.95 -21.64
C GLU A 117 -18.44 -1.13 -20.42
N GLU A 118 -17.99 -1.48 -19.22
CA GLU A 118 -18.28 -0.71 -18.00
C GLU A 118 -17.51 0.62 -17.99
N GLU A 119 -16.25 0.60 -18.42
CA GLU A 119 -15.42 1.80 -18.54
C GLU A 119 -16.03 2.79 -19.55
N ASP A 120 -16.49 2.30 -20.70
CA ASP A 120 -17.20 3.11 -21.72
C ASP A 120 -18.46 3.76 -21.13
N LEU A 121 -19.28 3.01 -20.37
CA LEU A 121 -20.47 3.56 -19.72
C LEU A 121 -20.13 4.61 -18.65
N ILE A 122 -19.06 4.40 -17.89
CA ILE A 122 -18.59 5.36 -16.88
C ILE A 122 -18.08 6.65 -17.55
N GLU A 123 -17.37 6.55 -18.68
CA GLU A 123 -16.97 7.69 -19.51
C GLU A 123 -18.21 8.48 -20.01
N GLU A 124 -19.27 7.78 -20.44
CA GLU A 124 -20.52 8.44 -20.80
C GLU A 124 -21.15 9.18 -19.60
N TYR A 125 -21.10 8.60 -18.40
CA TYR A 125 -21.58 9.25 -17.18
C TYR A 125 -20.78 10.51 -16.84
N VAL A 126 -19.45 10.49 -16.98
CA VAL A 126 -18.60 11.69 -16.80
C VAL A 126 -19.07 12.83 -17.70
N SER A 127 -19.32 12.53 -18.98
CA SER A 127 -19.82 13.51 -19.95
C SER A 127 -21.21 14.04 -19.57
N LEU A 128 -22.16 13.15 -19.24
CA LEU A 128 -23.53 13.54 -18.90
C LEU A 128 -23.63 14.33 -17.59
N LEU A 129 -22.81 14.01 -16.59
CA LEU A 129 -22.73 14.71 -15.31
C LEU A 129 -21.98 16.05 -15.40
N GLN A 130 -21.45 16.38 -16.58
CA GLN A 130 -20.63 17.56 -16.84
C GLN A 130 -19.50 17.67 -15.82
N ILE A 131 -18.81 16.56 -15.59
CA ILE A 131 -17.59 16.52 -14.80
C ILE A 131 -16.46 16.98 -15.73
N THR A 132 -15.69 17.97 -15.30
CA THR A 132 -14.59 18.49 -16.11
C THR A 132 -13.46 17.46 -16.22
N PRO A 133 -12.61 17.54 -17.26
CA PRO A 133 -11.47 16.63 -17.38
C PRO A 133 -10.54 16.65 -16.16
N GLN A 134 -10.34 17.80 -15.53
CA GLN A 134 -9.51 17.90 -14.31
C GLN A 134 -10.17 17.21 -13.10
N GLU A 135 -11.47 17.40 -12.90
CA GLU A 135 -12.21 16.72 -11.83
C GLU A 135 -12.24 15.20 -12.05
N SER A 136 -12.46 14.76 -13.30
CA SER A 136 -12.45 13.34 -13.65
C SER A 136 -11.10 12.70 -13.34
N GLU A 137 -10.00 13.29 -13.83
CA GLU A 137 -8.64 12.81 -13.56
C GLU A 137 -8.35 12.69 -12.05
N GLU A 138 -8.71 13.70 -11.25
CA GLU A 138 -8.53 13.63 -9.79
C GLU A 138 -9.40 12.53 -9.14
N LEU A 139 -10.63 12.30 -9.61
CA LEU A 139 -11.49 11.21 -9.11
C LEU A 139 -10.92 9.83 -9.45
N TYR A 140 -10.42 9.63 -10.67
CA TYR A 140 -9.73 8.39 -11.04
C TYR A 140 -8.48 8.17 -10.19
N GLN A 141 -7.72 9.23 -9.88
CA GLN A 141 -6.58 9.13 -8.96
C GLN A 141 -7.00 8.79 -7.53
N ILE A 142 -8.07 9.41 -7.01
CA ILE A 142 -8.66 9.06 -5.70
C ILE A 142 -9.01 7.58 -5.67
N PHE A 143 -9.75 7.11 -6.68
CA PHE A 143 -10.15 5.71 -6.79
C PHE A 143 -8.94 4.76 -6.84
N HIS A 144 -7.95 5.09 -7.65
CA HIS A 144 -6.71 4.33 -7.75
C HIS A 144 -6.00 4.19 -6.39
N TYR A 145 -5.84 5.29 -5.66
CA TYR A 145 -5.17 5.27 -4.35
C TYR A 145 -5.98 4.55 -3.28
N LEU A 146 -7.31 4.63 -3.33
CA LEU A 146 -8.19 3.84 -2.45
C LEU A 146 -8.00 2.34 -2.71
N LYS A 147 -8.10 1.90 -3.97
CA LYS A 147 -7.94 0.49 -4.38
C LYS A 147 -6.57 -0.05 -3.99
N LYS A 148 -5.50 0.70 -4.24
CA LYS A 148 -4.12 0.32 -3.91
C LYS A 148 -3.77 0.50 -2.42
N LYS A 149 -4.69 1.04 -1.62
CA LYS A 149 -4.49 1.39 -0.21
C LYS A 149 -3.32 2.36 0.01
N GLU A 150 -3.04 3.25 -0.94
CA GLU A 150 -1.93 4.21 -0.88
C GLU A 150 -2.32 5.48 -0.10
N ALA A 151 -2.50 5.33 1.21
CA ALA A 151 -2.95 6.40 2.11
C ALA A 151 -2.10 7.67 2.04
N GLU A 152 -0.78 7.54 1.86
CA GLU A 152 0.12 8.70 1.77
C GLU A 152 -0.12 9.54 0.52
N LYS A 153 -0.30 8.89 -0.64
CA LYS A 153 -0.57 9.58 -1.90
C LYS A 153 -1.97 10.21 -1.89
N LEU A 154 -2.95 9.54 -1.27
CA LEU A 154 -4.28 10.09 -1.11
C LEU A 154 -4.30 11.35 -0.22
N VAL A 155 -3.55 11.35 0.89
CA VAL A 155 -3.38 12.55 1.73
C VAL A 155 -2.69 13.68 0.96
N GLU A 156 -1.66 13.37 0.16
CA GLU A 156 -0.98 14.37 -0.67
C GLU A 156 -1.91 14.96 -1.75
N LEU A 157 -2.76 14.12 -2.35
CA LEU A 157 -3.76 14.53 -3.33
C LEU A 157 -4.76 15.48 -2.69
N PHE A 158 -5.39 15.12 -1.56
CA PHE A 158 -6.33 15.99 -0.86
C PHE A 158 -5.71 17.31 -0.38
N ALA A 159 -4.42 17.33 -0.04
CA ALA A 159 -3.74 18.55 0.37
C ALA A 159 -3.50 19.54 -0.79
N LYS A 160 -3.45 19.05 -2.04
CA LYS A 160 -3.22 19.87 -3.25
C LYS A 160 -4.48 20.13 -4.06
N SER A 161 -5.45 19.24 -3.94
CA SER A 161 -6.72 19.26 -4.65
C SER A 161 -7.44 20.59 -4.44
N GLN A 162 -8.01 21.12 -5.52
CA GLN A 162 -8.86 22.32 -5.50
C GLN A 162 -10.35 21.97 -5.51
N PHE A 163 -10.70 20.74 -5.88
CA PHE A 163 -12.07 20.29 -6.10
C PHE A 163 -12.62 19.48 -4.93
N PHE A 164 -11.77 18.70 -4.29
CA PHE A 164 -12.13 17.59 -3.42
C PHE A 164 -11.43 17.62 -2.08
N LYS A 165 -12.14 17.25 -1.02
CA LYS A 165 -11.59 17.09 0.32
C LYS A 165 -11.79 15.67 0.84
N GLU A 166 -11.03 15.33 1.87
CA GLU A 166 -11.10 14.03 2.53
C GLU A 166 -12.50 13.73 3.08
N GLU A 167 -13.17 14.75 3.63
CA GLU A 167 -14.50 14.59 4.24
C GLU A 167 -15.58 14.20 3.22
N ASP A 168 -15.36 14.50 1.93
CA ASP A 168 -16.29 14.16 0.86
C ASP A 168 -16.34 12.64 0.59
N PHE A 169 -15.29 11.90 1.00
CA PHE A 169 -15.09 10.48 0.69
C PHE A 169 -14.79 9.61 1.91
N GLU A 170 -15.10 10.09 3.12
CA GLU A 170 -14.82 9.37 4.38
C GLU A 170 -15.41 7.94 4.38
N TYR A 171 -16.57 7.76 3.76
CA TYR A 171 -17.25 6.46 3.66
C TYR A 171 -16.43 5.43 2.84
N LEU A 172 -15.80 5.83 1.73
CA LEU A 172 -14.93 4.98 0.92
C LEU A 172 -13.59 4.74 1.63
N ILE A 173 -13.01 5.78 2.24
CA ILE A 173 -11.78 5.66 3.04
C ILE A 173 -11.95 4.59 4.13
N ASN A 174 -13.08 4.62 4.83
CA ASN A 174 -13.44 3.63 5.85
C ASN A 174 -13.69 2.24 5.25
N TYR A 175 -14.35 2.15 4.10
CA TYR A 175 -14.61 0.88 3.41
C TYR A 175 -13.31 0.17 3.00
N TYR A 176 -12.38 0.91 2.39
CA TYR A 176 -11.06 0.39 2.02
C TYR A 176 -10.09 0.27 3.22
N LYS A 177 -10.52 0.71 4.41
CA LYS A 177 -9.79 0.66 5.68
C LYS A 177 -8.47 1.44 5.69
N LEU A 178 -8.43 2.59 5.01
CA LEU A 178 -7.25 3.44 5.01
C LEU A 178 -7.19 4.26 6.29
N ASN A 179 -6.05 4.22 6.99
CA ASN A 179 -5.81 5.08 8.14
C ASN A 179 -5.11 6.38 7.75
N LEU A 180 -5.89 7.38 7.33
CA LEU A 180 -5.33 8.68 6.91
C LEU A 180 -4.71 9.48 8.05
N HIS A 181 -5.10 9.24 9.31
CA HIS A 181 -4.46 9.90 10.45
C HIS A 181 -2.99 9.51 10.57
N ILE A 182 -2.66 8.22 10.40
CA ILE A 182 -1.28 7.75 10.39
C ILE A 182 -0.52 8.35 9.20
N ALA A 183 -1.13 8.35 8.00
CA ALA A 183 -0.53 8.92 6.80
C ALA A 183 -0.28 10.44 6.92
N LYS A 184 -1.21 11.20 7.51
CA LYS A 184 -1.03 12.65 7.77
C LYS A 184 0.11 12.96 8.74
N ASN A 185 0.38 12.05 9.67
CA ASN A 185 1.53 12.17 10.57
C ASN A 185 2.85 11.89 9.86
N PHE A 186 2.82 11.30 8.67
CA PHE A 186 3.95 11.17 7.75
C PHE A 186 4.19 12.54 7.08
N LYS A 187 5.07 13.36 7.65
CA LYS A 187 5.32 14.70 7.12
C LYS A 187 6.22 14.61 5.89
N ARG A 188 6.09 15.53 4.93
CA ARG A 188 7.09 15.70 3.85
C ARG A 188 8.53 15.89 4.35
N THR A 189 8.72 16.37 5.59
CA THR A 189 10.04 16.40 6.25
C THR A 189 10.64 15.02 6.50
N ASP A 190 9.81 13.99 6.53
CA ASP A 190 10.20 12.60 6.75
C ASP A 190 10.72 11.95 5.45
N ILE A 191 10.33 12.47 4.28
CA ILE A 191 10.96 12.09 2.98
C ILE A 191 12.44 12.47 2.96
N LYS A 192 12.81 13.62 3.56
CA LYS A 192 14.22 14.00 3.73
C LYS A 192 15.00 13.02 4.63
N ALA A 193 14.31 12.23 5.45
CA ALA A 193 14.96 11.18 6.21
C ALA A 193 15.48 10.05 5.30
N PHE A 194 14.98 9.94 4.07
CA PHE A 194 15.44 8.99 3.06
C PHE A 194 16.40 9.62 2.03
N SER A 195 17.04 10.75 2.38
CA SER A 195 18.19 11.24 1.63
C SER A 195 19.43 10.44 2.05
N PHE A 196 19.91 9.58 1.14
CA PHE A 196 21.07 8.74 1.37
C PHE A 196 22.29 9.28 0.62
N ASP A 197 23.42 9.38 1.31
CA ASP A 197 24.71 9.56 0.67
C ASP A 197 25.23 8.20 0.23
N PHE A 198 25.67 8.10 -1.03
CA PHE A 198 26.15 6.86 -1.62
C PHE A 198 27.65 6.93 -1.92
N ILE A 199 28.33 5.80 -1.79
CA ILE A 199 29.73 5.62 -2.18
C ILE A 199 29.83 4.50 -3.22
N LYS A 200 30.76 4.65 -4.16
CA LYS A 200 31.16 3.56 -5.07
C LYS A 200 32.27 2.77 -4.41
N PRO A 201 32.01 1.55 -3.90
CA PRO A 201 33.07 0.77 -3.29
C PRO A 201 34.09 0.35 -4.36
N HIS A 202 35.36 0.73 -4.17
CA HIS A 202 36.45 0.13 -4.93
C HIS A 202 36.78 -1.25 -4.35
N ILE A 203 36.43 -2.31 -5.08
CA ILE A 203 36.78 -3.69 -4.74
C ILE A 203 37.99 -4.09 -5.58
N ARG A 204 39.10 -4.48 -4.93
CA ARG A 204 40.35 -4.85 -5.64
C ARG A 204 40.29 -6.25 -6.26
N HIS A 205 39.51 -7.17 -5.68
CA HIS A 205 39.36 -8.54 -6.15
C HIS A 205 37.91 -9.05 -5.94
N GLY A 206 37.31 -9.63 -6.97
CA GLY A 206 35.88 -9.93 -7.01
C GLY A 206 35.04 -8.70 -7.34
N GLY A 207 33.98 -8.88 -8.14
CA GLY A 207 33.08 -7.79 -8.53
C GLY A 207 31.75 -7.90 -7.82
N LEU A 208 31.36 -6.87 -7.06
CA LEU A 208 29.98 -6.42 -7.18
C LEU A 208 29.82 -6.06 -8.67
N ARG A 209 28.80 -6.61 -9.35
CA ARG A 209 28.59 -6.34 -10.78
C ARG A 209 28.70 -4.84 -11.01
N ASP A 210 29.47 -4.45 -12.03
CA ASP A 210 29.93 -3.10 -12.28
C ASP A 210 28.91 -2.02 -11.88
N ALA A 211 29.29 -1.21 -10.89
CA ALA A 211 28.74 0.10 -10.56
C ALA A 211 27.42 0.19 -9.76
N ASP A 212 27.16 -0.65 -8.76
CA ASP A 212 26.16 -0.32 -7.73
C ASP A 212 26.78 0.58 -6.64
N GLU A 213 26.15 1.71 -6.31
CA GLU A 213 26.56 2.59 -5.22
C GLU A 213 25.90 2.13 -3.91
N LEU A 214 26.66 2.12 -2.81
CA LEU A 214 26.22 1.67 -1.49
C LEU A 214 25.92 2.86 -0.59
N ALA A 215 24.79 2.85 0.11
CA ALA A 215 24.49 3.87 1.12
C ALA A 215 25.55 3.86 2.23
N THR A 216 26.11 5.04 2.52
CA THR A 216 27.16 5.26 3.52
C THR A 216 26.74 4.86 4.94
N HIS A 217 25.44 4.91 5.24
CA HIS A 217 24.88 4.61 6.54
C HIS A 217 23.81 3.51 6.44
N PRO A 218 23.70 2.62 7.44
CA PRO A 218 22.60 1.66 7.52
C PRO A 218 21.26 2.36 7.75
N ILE A 219 20.17 1.65 7.44
CA ILE A 219 18.83 2.11 7.80
C ILE A 219 18.76 2.28 9.32
N ASN A 220 18.20 3.39 9.78
CA ASN A 220 18.05 3.72 11.20
C ASN A 220 16.64 3.40 11.72
N ASN A 221 16.49 3.37 13.04
CA ASN A 221 15.20 3.05 13.67
C ASN A 221 14.08 4.02 13.26
N PHE A 222 14.39 5.29 13.02
CA PHE A 222 13.40 6.29 12.62
C PHE A 222 12.86 6.02 11.21
N GLN A 223 13.74 5.82 10.23
CA GLN A 223 13.39 5.44 8.85
C GLN A 223 12.55 4.16 8.83
N PHE A 224 12.90 3.18 9.65
CA PHE A 224 12.14 1.94 9.71
C PHE A 224 10.78 2.09 10.41
N CYS A 225 10.66 2.95 11.44
CA CYS A 225 9.37 3.27 12.05
C CYS A 225 8.41 3.91 11.03
N LEU A 226 8.92 4.77 10.15
CA LEU A 226 8.14 5.36 9.06
C LEU A 226 7.57 4.26 8.15
N PHE A 227 8.42 3.33 7.70
CA PHE A 227 7.99 2.16 6.94
C PHE A 227 6.94 1.33 7.68
N LEU A 228 7.17 1.01 8.96
CA LEU A 228 6.22 0.22 9.75
C LEU A 228 4.87 0.93 9.91
N ASN A 229 4.86 2.24 10.09
CA ASN A 229 3.63 3.02 10.15
C ASN A 229 2.85 2.98 8.83
N ALA A 230 3.54 3.13 7.70
CA ALA A 230 2.93 2.99 6.37
C ALA A 230 2.35 1.58 6.18
N MET A 231 3.13 0.53 6.44
CA MET A 231 2.65 -0.85 6.31
C MET A 231 1.49 -1.17 7.24
N TYR A 232 1.49 -0.64 8.47
CA TYR A 232 0.41 -0.82 9.42
C TYR A 232 -0.86 -0.09 8.99
N ALA A 233 -0.74 1.13 8.47
CA ALA A 233 -1.86 1.87 7.88
C ALA A 233 -2.46 1.16 6.65
N ARG A 234 -1.65 0.39 5.91
CA ARG A 234 -2.06 -0.44 4.77
C ARG A 234 -2.59 -1.82 5.17
N GLU A 235 -2.62 -2.15 6.47
CA GLU A 235 -2.95 -3.49 7.01
C GLU A 235 -2.05 -4.64 6.48
N LEU A 236 -0.85 -4.29 6.01
CA LEU A 236 0.10 -5.24 5.42
C LEU A 236 0.98 -5.93 6.48
N ILE A 237 0.97 -5.41 7.71
CA ILE A 237 1.62 -6.01 8.86
C ILE A 237 0.66 -6.11 10.05
N GLU A 238 0.89 -7.11 10.89
CA GLU A 238 0.16 -7.34 12.14
C GLU A 238 1.10 -7.85 13.22
N PHE A 239 0.59 -7.98 14.45
CA PHE A 239 1.31 -8.60 15.56
C PHE A 239 0.93 -10.08 15.67
N ASP A 240 1.93 -10.95 15.81
CA ASP A 240 1.70 -12.36 16.13
C ASP A 240 1.40 -12.57 17.63
N ALA A 241 1.16 -13.81 18.05
CA ALA A 241 0.88 -14.16 19.45
C ALA A 241 2.03 -13.84 20.42
N GLU A 242 3.24 -13.63 19.89
CA GLU A 242 4.42 -13.25 20.65
C GLU A 242 4.71 -11.74 20.58
N ASN A 243 3.84 -10.94 19.95
CA ASN A 243 4.05 -9.52 19.65
C ASN A 243 5.23 -9.23 18.71
N ASN A 244 5.64 -10.18 17.86
CA ASN A 244 6.49 -9.87 16.72
C ASN A 244 5.65 -9.22 15.60
N ILE A 245 6.29 -8.38 14.79
CA ILE A 245 5.67 -7.81 13.59
C ILE A 245 5.85 -8.80 12.45
N ILE A 246 4.74 -9.22 11.85
CA ILE A 246 4.72 -10.15 10.72
C ILE A 246 3.96 -9.56 9.55
N ALA A 247 4.29 -9.98 8.32
CA ALA A 247 3.53 -9.62 7.13
C ALA A 247 2.20 -10.40 7.08
N THR A 248 1.09 -9.70 6.84
CA THR A 248 -0.27 -10.27 6.94
C THR A 248 -0.49 -11.44 5.97
N ALA A 249 -0.02 -11.30 4.72
CA ALA A 249 -0.30 -12.23 3.62
C ALA A 249 0.41 -13.59 3.75
N ASN A 250 1.60 -13.63 4.34
CA ASN A 250 2.45 -14.84 4.36
C ASN A 250 3.00 -15.17 5.76
N LYS A 251 2.63 -14.41 6.78
CA LYS A 251 3.07 -14.55 8.18
C LYS A 251 4.59 -14.58 8.33
N LYS A 252 5.33 -13.97 7.39
CA LYS A 252 6.78 -13.87 7.48
C LYS A 252 7.15 -12.81 8.50
N LEU A 253 8.18 -13.10 9.30
CA LEU A 253 8.71 -12.14 10.26
C LEU A 253 9.16 -10.88 9.51
N VAL A 254 8.85 -9.71 10.07
CA VAL A 254 9.32 -8.41 9.62
C VAL A 254 10.29 -7.86 10.66
N LEU A 255 9.84 -7.80 11.92
CA LEU A 255 10.61 -7.30 13.06
C LEU A 255 10.33 -8.16 14.31
N SER A 256 11.37 -8.55 15.03
CA SER A 256 11.21 -9.27 16.30
C SER A 256 10.83 -8.33 17.46
N LYS A 257 10.06 -8.84 18.42
CA LYS A 257 9.74 -8.18 19.70
C LYS A 257 10.98 -7.76 20.51
N HIS A 258 12.13 -8.39 20.23
CA HIS A 258 13.41 -8.08 20.86
C HIS A 258 14.02 -6.77 20.34
N ASN A 259 13.43 -6.13 19.32
CA ASN A 259 13.83 -4.77 18.95
C ASN A 259 13.45 -3.80 20.08
N ILE A 260 14.40 -3.59 21.00
CA ILE A 260 14.23 -2.70 22.13
C ILE A 260 14.23 -1.21 21.74
N HIS A 261 14.51 -0.86 20.49
CA HIS A 261 14.66 0.53 20.04
C HIS A 261 13.42 1.08 19.34
N ILE A 262 12.48 0.22 18.96
CA ILE A 262 11.19 0.62 18.38
C ILE A 262 10.09 0.25 19.39
N GLN A 263 9.11 1.13 19.57
CA GLN A 263 7.93 0.88 20.39
C GLN A 263 6.66 1.21 19.60
N PHE A 264 5.60 0.46 19.85
CA PHE A 264 4.28 0.76 19.31
C PHE A 264 3.44 1.44 20.39
N LYS A 265 3.15 2.74 20.22
CA LYS A 265 2.41 3.56 21.18
C LYS A 265 1.44 4.47 20.45
N ASN A 266 0.22 4.59 20.95
CA ASN A 266 -0.85 5.40 20.34
C ASN A 266 -1.07 5.03 18.86
N ASN A 267 -1.09 3.73 18.56
CA ASN A 267 -1.23 3.18 17.20
C ASN A 267 -0.13 3.62 16.21
N LEU A 268 1.05 3.99 16.70
CA LEU A 268 2.19 4.40 15.90
C LEU A 268 3.47 3.72 16.39
N PHE A 269 4.27 3.23 15.44
CA PHE A 269 5.66 2.87 15.64
C PHE A 269 6.50 4.13 15.81
N GLN A 270 7.25 4.19 16.91
CA GLN A 270 8.11 5.30 17.27
C GLN A 270 9.46 4.76 17.76
N PRO A 271 10.57 5.43 17.45
CA PRO A 271 11.84 5.06 18.07
C PRO A 271 11.79 5.43 19.56
N LYS A 272 12.28 4.56 20.45
CA LYS A 272 12.38 4.86 21.90
C LYS A 272 13.34 6.03 22.17
N ARG A 273 14.30 6.24 21.28
CA ARG A 273 15.22 7.38 21.29
C ARG A 273 15.24 8.03 19.92
N PHE A 274 14.96 9.33 19.85
CA PHE A 274 15.03 10.11 18.62
C PHE A 274 16.49 10.46 18.27
N THR A 275 17.29 9.46 17.92
CA THR A 275 18.62 9.70 17.35
C THR A 275 18.66 9.19 15.92
N LYS A 276 18.98 10.07 14.97
CA LYS A 276 19.17 9.69 13.55
C LYS A 276 20.35 8.74 13.33
N LYS A 277 21.17 8.51 14.38
CA LYS A 277 22.39 7.72 14.36
C LYS A 277 22.18 6.27 14.80
N GLU A 278 21.07 5.94 15.47
CA GLU A 278 20.82 4.58 15.92
C GLU A 278 20.40 3.68 14.75
N ARG A 279 21.31 2.80 14.34
CA ARG A 279 21.06 1.77 13.32
C ARG A 279 19.89 0.87 13.72
N LEU A 280 19.12 0.45 12.72
CA LEU A 280 18.09 -0.56 12.88
C LEU A 280 18.74 -1.92 13.15
N VAL A 281 18.21 -2.62 14.15
CA VAL A 281 18.60 -3.99 14.53
C VAL A 281 17.36 -4.88 14.63
N TYR A 282 17.52 -6.21 14.73
CA TYR A 282 16.41 -7.17 14.86
C TYR A 282 15.38 -7.13 13.71
N VAL A 283 15.81 -6.70 12.53
CA VAL A 283 15.01 -6.77 11.31
C VAL A 283 15.32 -8.05 10.57
N SER A 284 14.28 -8.70 10.05
CA SER A 284 14.44 -9.88 9.21
C SER A 284 14.80 -9.52 7.77
N PHE A 285 15.24 -10.50 6.98
CA PHE A 285 15.47 -10.29 5.55
C PHE A 285 14.20 -9.90 4.79
N ASN A 286 13.07 -10.53 5.12
CA ASN A 286 11.80 -10.12 4.53
C ASN A 286 11.43 -8.68 4.90
N GLY A 287 11.65 -8.28 6.15
CA GLY A 287 11.41 -6.90 6.59
C GLY A 287 12.27 -5.88 5.84
N ALA A 288 13.54 -6.21 5.58
CA ALA A 288 14.43 -5.38 4.78
C ALA A 288 14.00 -5.30 3.30
N LEU A 289 13.56 -6.42 2.70
CA LEU A 289 13.04 -6.45 1.33
C LEU A 289 11.78 -5.60 1.20
N MET A 290 10.79 -5.81 2.07
CA MET A 290 9.54 -5.04 2.07
C MET A 290 9.82 -3.53 2.25
N PHE A 291 10.79 -3.18 3.10
CA PHE A 291 11.22 -1.80 3.26
C PHE A 291 11.76 -1.21 1.96
N VAL A 292 12.62 -1.94 1.23
CA VAL A 292 13.19 -1.47 -0.03
C VAL A 292 12.14 -1.39 -1.15
N GLU A 293 11.23 -2.35 -1.23
CA GLU A 293 10.11 -2.33 -2.17
C GLU A 293 9.22 -1.10 -1.94
N TRP A 294 8.82 -0.88 -0.69
CA TRP A 294 8.05 0.30 -0.29
C TRP A 294 8.83 1.61 -0.57
N LEU A 295 10.13 1.65 -0.28
CA LEU A 295 10.95 2.82 -0.52
C LEU A 295 11.08 3.15 -2.01
N ASN A 296 11.19 2.12 -2.86
CA ASN A 296 11.24 2.27 -4.31
C ASN A 296 9.92 2.81 -4.87
N GLU A 297 8.78 2.32 -4.38
CA GLU A 297 7.44 2.84 -4.70
C GLU A 297 7.30 4.30 -4.26
N LEU A 298 7.74 4.62 -3.03
CA LEU A 298 7.61 5.95 -2.45
C LEU A 298 8.44 7.01 -3.18
N LEU A 299 9.65 6.64 -3.62
CA LEU A 299 10.61 7.58 -4.21
C LEU A 299 10.74 7.49 -5.72
N ASP A 300 10.01 6.56 -6.37
CA ASP A 300 10.19 6.19 -7.78
C ASP A 300 11.66 5.89 -8.12
N THR A 301 12.24 4.93 -7.39
CA THR A 301 13.67 4.55 -7.49
C THR A 301 13.85 3.04 -7.62
N GLN A 302 15.09 2.58 -7.87
CA GLN A 302 15.44 1.17 -8.01
C GLN A 302 16.54 0.76 -7.03
N TYR A 303 16.29 0.94 -5.74
CA TYR A 303 17.14 0.43 -4.67
C TYR A 303 17.06 -1.09 -4.56
N LYS A 304 18.11 -1.69 -3.98
CA LYS A 304 18.19 -3.13 -3.64
C LYS A 304 18.68 -3.32 -2.21
N VAL A 305 18.29 -4.42 -1.58
CA VAL A 305 18.89 -4.91 -0.32
C VAL A 305 20.22 -5.58 -0.64
N THR A 306 21.22 -5.35 0.19
CA THR A 306 22.62 -5.66 -0.14
C THR A 306 23.27 -6.55 0.90
N GLU A 307 22.97 -6.28 2.18
CA GLU A 307 23.65 -6.89 3.30
C GLU A 307 22.74 -6.91 4.53
N ILE A 308 22.73 -8.04 5.24
CA ILE A 308 22.11 -8.25 6.55
C ILE A 308 23.21 -8.80 7.43
N GLN A 309 23.84 -7.95 8.24
CA GLN A 309 25.02 -8.35 9.03
C GLN A 309 24.61 -9.20 10.24
N SER A 310 25.43 -10.17 10.63
CA SER A 310 25.31 -10.86 11.92
C SER A 310 26.69 -10.91 12.59
N ASP A 311 26.77 -10.29 13.76
CA ASP A 311 27.63 -10.56 14.92
C ASP A 311 29.15 -10.36 14.89
N LYS A 312 29.85 -10.06 13.79
CA LYS A 312 31.34 -10.04 13.84
C LYS A 312 32.09 -8.76 13.50
N TYR A 313 31.42 -7.68 13.10
CA TYR A 313 32.11 -6.54 12.46
C TYR A 313 31.66 -5.17 12.96
N ASP A 314 31.38 -5.09 14.26
CA ASP A 314 30.71 -3.94 14.89
C ASP A 314 31.46 -2.59 14.89
N ASN A 315 32.71 -2.52 14.40
CA ASN A 315 33.55 -1.31 14.49
C ASN A 315 34.32 -0.92 13.22
N LEU A 316 34.08 -1.54 12.05
CA LEU A 316 34.87 -1.21 10.87
C LEU A 316 34.43 0.14 10.25
N SER A 317 35.37 1.08 10.13
CA SER A 317 35.23 2.27 9.28
C SER A 317 35.01 1.85 7.81
N VAL A 318 34.56 2.77 6.95
CA VAL A 318 34.45 2.52 5.48
C VAL A 318 35.78 1.98 4.93
N GLU A 319 36.92 2.46 5.45
CA GLU A 319 38.27 2.03 5.07
C GLU A 319 38.63 0.64 5.61
N GLU A 320 38.19 0.29 6.83
CA GLU A 320 38.39 -1.05 7.40
C GLU A 320 37.47 -2.10 6.73
N PHE A 321 36.30 -1.67 6.24
CA PHE A 321 35.41 -2.44 5.37
C PHE A 321 36.05 -2.69 3.98
N HIS A 322 36.72 -1.67 3.40
CA HIS A 322 37.50 -1.83 2.17
C HIS A 322 38.59 -2.88 2.32
N GLN A 323 39.22 -3.00 3.49
CA GLN A 323 40.31 -3.95 3.71
C GLN A 323 39.81 -5.41 3.83
N TYR A 324 38.58 -5.63 4.31
CA TYR A 324 37.99 -6.96 4.44
C TYR A 324 37.43 -7.52 3.12
N LEU A 325 36.85 -6.65 2.27
CA LEU A 325 36.41 -7.03 0.92
C LEU A 325 37.58 -7.37 -0.02
N VAL A 326 38.78 -6.87 0.28
CA VAL A 326 39.99 -7.15 -0.50
C VAL A 326 40.54 -8.57 -0.23
N ASP A 327 40.21 -9.17 0.91
CA ASP A 327 40.72 -10.49 1.33
C ASP A 327 39.72 -11.65 1.17
N GLY A 328 38.48 -11.37 0.75
CA GLY A 328 37.46 -12.41 0.52
C GLY A 328 36.51 -12.10 -0.64
N GLU A 329 36.48 -12.98 -1.65
CA GLU A 329 35.48 -12.90 -2.71
C GLU A 329 34.11 -13.32 -2.16
N LEU A 330 33.14 -12.41 -2.19
CA LEU A 330 31.74 -12.68 -1.87
C LEU A 330 30.99 -12.90 -3.19
N TYR A 331 30.42 -14.09 -3.40
CA TYR A 331 29.65 -14.41 -4.61
C TYR A 331 28.40 -15.22 -4.29
N ILE A 332 27.38 -15.08 -5.15
CA ILE A 332 26.11 -15.79 -5.03
C ILE A 332 26.15 -17.01 -5.97
N GLN A 333 25.95 -18.21 -5.43
CA GLN A 333 25.83 -19.45 -6.20
C GLN A 333 24.58 -20.20 -5.74
N ASN A 334 23.67 -20.53 -6.66
CA ASN A 334 22.42 -21.25 -6.38
C ASN A 334 21.51 -20.62 -5.30
N GLY A 335 21.53 -19.28 -5.16
CA GLY A 335 20.74 -18.56 -4.15
C GLY A 335 21.37 -18.55 -2.75
N GLU A 336 22.62 -18.98 -2.62
CA GLU A 336 23.39 -18.95 -1.38
C GLU A 336 24.56 -17.97 -1.49
N TYR A 337 24.81 -17.22 -0.40
CA TYR A 337 25.94 -16.30 -0.30
C TYR A 337 27.19 -17.08 0.13
N MET A 338 28.23 -17.04 -0.69
CA MET A 338 29.50 -17.71 -0.43
C MET A 338 30.59 -16.67 -0.18
N THR A 339 31.43 -16.92 0.83
CA THR A 339 32.69 -16.16 1.02
C THR A 339 33.87 -17.08 0.75
N LYS A 340 34.88 -16.57 0.03
CA LYS A 340 36.13 -17.29 -0.21
C LYS A 340 37.25 -16.60 0.55
N THR A 341 37.59 -17.09 1.73
CA THR A 341 38.69 -16.50 2.52
C THR A 341 40.01 -17.18 2.17
N VAL A 342 41.01 -16.42 1.74
CA VAL A 342 42.38 -16.94 1.56
C VAL A 342 43.16 -16.67 2.83
N LYS A 343 43.18 -17.62 3.78
CA LYS A 343 44.07 -17.54 4.95
C LYS A 343 45.31 -18.38 4.72
N LYS A 344 46.47 -17.71 4.61
CA LYS A 344 47.82 -18.33 4.65
C LYS A 344 47.95 -19.64 3.84
N GLY A 345 47.60 -19.61 2.56
CA GLY A 345 47.87 -20.73 1.64
C GLY A 345 46.98 -21.98 1.78
N LEU A 346 45.93 -21.94 2.62
CA LEU A 346 44.85 -22.95 2.57
C LEU A 346 43.56 -22.32 2.02
N LEU A 347 43.05 -22.90 0.93
CA LEU A 347 41.69 -22.66 0.44
C LEU A 347 40.71 -23.39 1.36
N SER A 348 39.98 -22.67 2.20
CA SER A 348 38.79 -23.20 2.88
C SER A 348 37.54 -22.57 2.29
N LEU A 349 36.68 -23.37 1.67
CA LEU A 349 35.31 -23.00 1.34
C LEU A 349 34.49 -23.02 2.64
N ILE A 350 34.04 -21.85 3.09
CA ILE A 350 33.06 -21.76 4.18
C ILE A 350 31.70 -21.63 3.49
N SER A 351 30.91 -22.71 3.45
CA SER A 351 29.51 -22.60 3.04
C SER A 351 28.75 -21.86 4.15
N HIS A 352 28.27 -20.65 3.88
CA HIS A 352 27.31 -20.06 4.80
C HIS A 352 25.95 -20.75 4.58
N LYS A 353 25.40 -21.28 5.68
CA LYS A 353 24.04 -21.80 5.76
C LYS A 353 23.08 -20.80 5.10
N LYS A 354 22.20 -21.31 4.23
CA LYS A 354 21.03 -20.60 3.67
C LYS A 354 20.51 -19.55 4.66
N VAL A 355 20.56 -18.28 4.27
CA VAL A 355 20.05 -17.18 5.11
C VAL A 355 18.58 -17.48 5.37
N GLU A 356 18.26 -17.83 6.62
CA GLU A 356 16.87 -18.02 7.02
C GLU A 356 16.16 -16.68 6.85
N LEU A 357 15.19 -16.61 5.94
CA LEU A 357 14.48 -15.37 5.58
C LEU A 357 13.81 -14.71 6.80
N ASN A 358 13.54 -15.49 7.85
CA ASN A 358 12.91 -15.07 9.10
C ASN A 358 13.90 -14.86 10.25
N TYR A 359 15.22 -14.97 10.02
CA TYR A 359 16.21 -14.71 11.05
C TYR A 359 16.29 -13.20 11.35
N SER A 360 16.37 -12.85 12.64
CA SER A 360 16.63 -11.48 13.09
C SER A 360 17.44 -11.52 14.40
N SER A 361 18.42 -10.63 14.55
CA SER A 361 19.28 -10.53 15.75
C SER A 361 19.65 -9.07 16.09
N GLU A 362 20.21 -8.84 17.27
CA GLU A 362 20.75 -7.51 17.68
C GLU A 362 21.85 -6.99 16.78
N HIS A 363 22.48 -7.86 15.99
CA HIS A 363 23.53 -7.48 15.07
C HIS A 363 23.03 -7.30 13.65
N THR A 364 21.74 -7.59 13.42
CA THR A 364 21.11 -7.56 12.11
C THR A 364 20.69 -6.16 11.68
N CYS A 365 21.56 -5.49 10.91
CA CYS A 365 21.27 -4.23 10.23
C CYS A 365 21.40 -4.38 8.70
N PHE A 366 20.80 -3.48 7.93
CA PHE A 366 20.93 -3.49 6.47
C PHE A 366 21.19 -2.11 5.86
N ARG A 367 21.78 -2.14 4.66
CA ARG A 367 22.03 -1.00 3.78
C ARG A 367 21.35 -1.21 2.43
N ILE A 368 21.05 -0.10 1.76
CA ILE A 368 20.51 -0.10 0.41
C ILE A 368 21.62 0.18 -0.62
N MET A 369 21.51 -0.43 -1.80
CA MET A 369 22.30 -0.09 -3.00
C MET A 369 21.40 0.54 -4.04
N ARG A 370 21.97 1.36 -4.92
CA ARG A 370 21.36 1.75 -6.19
C ARG A 370 22.30 1.47 -7.35
N LYS A 371 21.74 1.30 -8.56
CA LYS A 371 22.56 1.33 -9.78
C LYS A 371 23.17 2.72 -9.96
N SER A 372 24.47 2.78 -10.26
CA SER A 372 25.07 4.00 -10.77
C SER A 372 24.40 4.33 -12.09
N SER A 373 24.00 5.59 -12.24
CA SER A 373 23.72 6.16 -13.56
C SER A 373 24.97 5.93 -14.42
N GLN A 374 24.80 5.25 -15.56
CA GLN A 374 25.83 5.26 -16.60
C GLN A 374 25.83 6.68 -17.16
N ASN A 375 26.86 7.45 -16.83
CA ASN A 375 27.11 8.76 -17.45
C ASN A 375 27.65 8.57 -18.86
#